data_AF-A0A2H0BDB4-F1
#
_entry.id   AF-A0A2H0BDB4-F1
#
_cell.length_a   1.000
_cell.length_b   1.000
_cell.length_c   1.000
_cell.angle_alpha   90.00
_cell.angle_beta   90.00
_cell.angle_gamma   90.00
#
_symmetry.space_group_name_H-M   'P 1'
#
loop_
_entity.id
_entity.type
_entity.pdbx_description
1 polymer ?
#
loop_
_entity_poly.entity_id
_entity_poly.type
_entity_poly.pdbx_seq_one_letter_code
_entity_poly.pdbx_strand_id
1 'polypeptide(L)'
;MNLIKIIFAFGLAAVLFMAWDFPKLPENHIACSEPISYVVGVFDRRFDISYGEFLDTLNEAEAVWEESIGKELFVYEPEGGDIAINLIYDSRQEATTALYSIESAVEKDDAVYDALKTEYAGRKSEYDRAKNIYDMRVKVFNEKNNIYQRQVELWNTGERTSQKQFDELERYMIELETEVAELKTLETVLNNMVREINTMTGTLNRLAQSLNLNVEKFNTIGALRGESFTGGVYYQDEEASGIDVYEFSSHEKLVRILAHELGHALGLEHIDDPLAIMYTFNEGDTATLSETELAALREMCGTE
;
A
#
# COMPACT_ATOMS: atom_id res chain seq x y z
N MET A 1 -11.78 -5.87 12.73
CA MET A 1 -12.20 -7.29 12.91
C MET A 1 -11.35 -8.11 11.96
N ASN A 2 -10.32 -8.78 12.50
CA ASN A 2 -9.14 -9.29 11.80
C ASN A 2 -9.45 -10.38 10.75
N LEU A 3 -9.21 -10.08 9.47
CA LEU A 3 -9.26 -11.05 8.36
C LEU A 3 -8.15 -12.11 8.42
N ILE A 4 -7.06 -11.84 9.17
CA ILE A 4 -5.97 -12.80 9.39
C ILE A 4 -6.49 -14.14 9.97
N LYS A 5 -7.63 -14.13 10.67
CA LYS A 5 -8.22 -15.37 11.22
C LYS A 5 -9.13 -16.13 10.26
N ILE A 6 -9.58 -15.54 9.15
CA ILE A 6 -10.47 -16.23 8.20
C ILE A 6 -9.63 -16.93 7.11
N ILE A 7 -8.48 -16.36 6.73
CA ILE A 7 -7.55 -17.00 5.79
C ILE A 7 -6.90 -18.24 6.43
N PHE A 8 -6.61 -18.25 7.73
CA PHE A 8 -6.09 -19.46 8.40
C PHE A 8 -7.11 -20.61 8.57
N ALA A 9 -8.35 -20.43 8.13
CA ALA A 9 -9.30 -21.55 7.97
C ALA A 9 -9.19 -22.22 6.59
N PHE A 10 -8.12 -22.00 5.82
CA PHE A 10 -7.69 -22.87 4.72
C PHE A 10 -7.12 -24.20 5.22
N GLY A 11 -7.90 -24.89 6.08
CA GLY A 11 -7.93 -26.33 6.06
C GLY A 11 -8.72 -26.77 4.84
N LEU A 12 -8.22 -26.47 3.62
CA LEU A 12 -8.52 -27.30 2.46
C LEU A 12 -8.16 -28.70 2.93
N ALA A 13 -9.17 -29.54 3.18
CA ALA A 13 -8.95 -30.95 3.43
C ALA A 13 -8.24 -31.47 2.18
N ALA A 14 -6.91 -31.47 2.21
CA ALA A 14 -6.06 -31.96 1.16
C ALA A 14 -6.55 -33.37 0.88
N VAL A 15 -7.19 -33.56 -0.28
CA VAL A 15 -7.22 -34.87 -0.90
C VAL A 15 -5.74 -35.21 -1.04
N LEU A 16 -5.26 -36.18 -0.26
CA LEU A 16 -3.87 -36.63 -0.28
C LEU A 16 -3.49 -37.00 -1.71
N PHE A 17 -2.90 -36.04 -2.42
CA PHE A 17 -2.21 -36.26 -3.68
C PHE A 17 -0.95 -37.06 -3.35
N MET A 18 -0.98 -38.39 -3.48
CA MET A 18 0.26 -39.11 -3.77
C MET A 18 0.52 -38.99 -5.28
N ALA A 19 0.90 -37.80 -5.70
CA ALA A 19 1.67 -37.59 -6.91
C ALA A 19 3.09 -37.25 -6.45
N TRP A 20 4.10 -37.92 -7.02
CA TRP A 20 5.51 -37.70 -6.72
C TRP A 20 5.87 -36.22 -6.98
N ASP A 21 5.84 -35.40 -5.93
CA ASP A 21 6.45 -34.07 -5.96
C ASP A 21 7.96 -34.24 -5.86
N PHE A 22 8.67 -33.90 -6.94
CA PHE A 22 10.07 -33.49 -6.82
C PHE A 22 10.08 -32.25 -5.92
N PRO A 23 10.91 -32.20 -4.86
CA PRO A 23 11.07 -30.96 -4.12
C PRO A 23 11.64 -29.93 -5.09
N LYS A 24 10.81 -28.97 -5.51
CA LYS A 24 11.33 -27.68 -5.95
C LYS A 24 12.04 -27.12 -4.72
N LEU A 25 13.37 -27.15 -4.76
CA LEU A 25 14.18 -26.43 -3.80
C LEU A 25 13.63 -25.00 -3.74
N PRO A 26 13.40 -24.43 -2.54
CA PRO A 26 13.06 -23.02 -2.46
C PRO A 26 14.19 -22.26 -3.17
N GLU A 27 13.84 -21.47 -4.19
CA GLU A 27 14.72 -20.40 -4.65
C GLU A 27 14.93 -19.51 -3.44
N ASN A 28 16.08 -19.67 -2.78
CA ASN A 28 16.59 -18.70 -1.82
C ASN A 28 16.92 -17.43 -2.62
N HIS A 29 15.90 -16.65 -2.96
CA HIS A 29 16.09 -15.24 -3.22
C HIS A 29 16.55 -14.65 -1.90
N ILE A 30 17.86 -14.42 -1.79
CA ILE A 30 18.41 -13.64 -0.69
C ILE A 30 17.91 -12.23 -0.94
N ALA A 31 17.00 -11.72 -0.11
CA ALA A 31 16.57 -10.34 -0.22
C ALA A 31 17.81 -9.43 -0.12
N CYS A 32 17.81 -8.31 -0.86
CA CYS A 32 18.95 -7.40 -0.93
C CYS A 32 20.23 -8.01 -1.55
N SER A 33 20.10 -9.00 -2.46
CA SER A 33 21.22 -9.56 -3.22
C SER A 33 21.54 -8.77 -4.50
N GLU A 34 20.52 -8.22 -5.13
CA GLU A 34 20.62 -7.32 -6.29
C GLU A 34 19.84 -6.04 -5.96
N PRO A 35 20.34 -4.86 -6.36
CA PRO A 35 19.64 -3.61 -6.11
C PRO A 35 18.36 -3.56 -6.95
N ILE A 36 17.31 -2.96 -6.39
CA ILE A 36 16.06 -2.68 -7.10
C ILE A 36 16.32 -1.51 -8.03
N SER A 37 16.22 -1.73 -9.35
CA SER A 37 16.37 -0.63 -10.30
C SER A 37 15.10 0.21 -10.35
N TYR A 38 15.25 1.52 -10.51
CA TYR A 38 14.13 2.43 -10.63
C TYR A 38 14.34 3.49 -11.71
N VAL A 39 13.23 4.00 -12.23
CA VAL A 39 13.20 5.10 -13.21
C VAL A 39 12.28 6.21 -12.70
N VAL A 40 12.61 7.47 -13.00
CA VAL A 40 11.66 8.56 -12.80
C VAL A 40 10.64 8.52 -13.93
N GLY A 41 9.40 8.19 -13.60
CA GLY A 41 8.30 8.10 -14.55
C GLY A 41 7.64 9.45 -14.81
N VAL A 42 6.39 9.60 -14.40
CA VAL A 42 5.67 10.87 -14.50
C VAL A 42 6.34 11.89 -13.58
N PHE A 43 6.77 13.02 -14.16
CA PHE A 43 7.37 14.11 -13.40
C PHE A 43 6.59 15.40 -13.65
N ASP A 44 5.68 15.74 -12.74
CA ASP A 44 4.90 16.97 -12.86
C ASP A 44 5.68 18.18 -12.34
N ARG A 45 5.99 19.12 -13.24
CA ARG A 45 6.76 20.33 -12.90
C ARG A 45 6.01 21.30 -12.00
N ARG A 46 4.71 21.12 -11.75
CA ARG A 46 3.92 21.97 -10.85
C ARG A 46 4.32 21.84 -9.38
N PHE A 47 5.07 20.80 -9.00
CA PHE A 47 5.70 20.69 -7.69
C PHE A 47 6.81 21.73 -7.44
N ASP A 48 7.25 22.46 -8.46
CA ASP A 48 8.30 23.49 -8.37
C ASP A 48 9.67 22.98 -7.86
N ILE A 49 9.92 21.68 -8.03
CA ILE A 49 11.22 21.03 -7.80
C ILE A 49 11.90 20.74 -9.14
N SER A 50 13.22 20.91 -9.21
CA SER A 50 13.96 20.55 -10.41
C SER A 50 14.15 19.03 -10.52
N TYR A 51 14.32 18.51 -11.73
CA TYR A 51 14.57 17.08 -11.92
C TYR A 51 15.86 16.61 -11.23
N GLY A 52 16.90 17.44 -11.23
CA GLY A 52 18.16 17.15 -10.53
C GLY A 52 17.97 17.10 -9.02
N GLU A 53 17.26 18.07 -8.46
CA GLU A 53 16.94 18.10 -7.02
C GLU A 53 16.07 16.90 -6.60
N PHE A 54 15.15 16.46 -7.46
CA PHE A 54 14.39 15.24 -7.20
C PHE A 54 15.27 13.98 -7.18
N LEU A 55 16.23 13.87 -8.09
CA LEU A 55 17.21 12.78 -8.07
C LEU A 55 18.12 12.86 -6.83
N ASP A 56 18.55 14.06 -6.43
CA ASP A 56 19.32 14.25 -5.20
C ASP A 56 18.51 13.80 -3.97
N THR A 57 17.22 14.12 -3.94
CA THR A 57 16.28 13.70 -2.88
C THR A 57 16.11 12.17 -2.84
N LEU A 58 16.07 11.51 -4.00
CA LEU A 58 16.03 10.05 -4.09
C LEU A 58 17.29 9.42 -3.53
N ASN A 59 18.47 9.93 -3.92
CA ASN A 59 19.74 9.47 -3.35
C ASN A 59 19.79 9.63 -1.83
N GLU A 60 19.28 10.74 -1.29
CA GLU A 60 19.16 10.95 0.17
C GLU A 60 18.23 9.91 0.82
N ALA A 61 17.11 9.58 0.17
CA ALA A 61 16.16 8.59 0.66
C ALA A 61 16.68 7.14 0.59
N GLU A 62 17.47 6.81 -0.43
CA GLU A 62 18.16 5.52 -0.57
C GLU A 62 19.21 5.36 0.54
N ALA A 63 20.02 6.40 0.77
CA ALA A 63 21.10 6.40 1.75
C ALA A 63 20.61 6.05 3.18
N VAL A 64 19.38 6.43 3.53
CA VAL A 64 18.74 6.06 4.80
C VAL A 64 18.79 4.55 5.06
N TRP A 65 18.54 3.76 4.02
CA TRP A 65 18.55 2.29 4.09
C TRP A 65 19.95 1.73 3.87
N GLU A 66 20.64 2.22 2.84
CA GLU A 66 21.91 1.67 2.36
C GLU A 66 23.08 1.88 3.32
N GLU A 67 23.23 3.09 3.87
CA GLU A 67 24.34 3.41 4.78
C GLU A 67 24.28 2.56 6.06
N SER A 68 23.07 2.18 6.47
CA SER A 68 22.82 1.45 7.71
C SER A 68 23.33 0.00 7.69
N ILE A 69 23.42 -0.60 6.49
CA ILE A 69 23.87 -1.97 6.26
C ILE A 69 25.04 -2.08 5.27
N GLY A 70 25.51 -0.96 4.71
CA GLY A 70 26.63 -0.89 3.78
C GLY A 70 26.41 -1.67 2.48
N LYS A 71 25.18 -1.67 1.96
CA LYS A 71 24.80 -2.34 0.71
C LYS A 71 24.10 -1.35 -0.21
N GLU A 72 24.38 -1.45 -1.50
CA GLU A 72 23.54 -0.84 -2.55
C GLU A 72 22.24 -1.64 -2.63
N LEU A 73 21.13 -0.97 -2.36
CA LEU A 73 19.78 -1.53 -2.35
C LEU A 73 18.95 -1.02 -3.51
N PHE A 74 19.27 0.16 -4.04
CA PHE A 74 18.57 0.78 -5.14
C PHE A 74 19.54 1.26 -6.21
N VAL A 75 19.06 1.36 -7.46
CA VAL A 75 19.88 1.89 -8.55
C VAL A 75 19.03 2.65 -9.55
N TYR A 76 19.44 3.89 -9.86
CA TYR A 76 18.75 4.68 -10.86
C TYR A 76 19.08 4.22 -12.29
N GLU A 77 18.07 3.74 -13.02
CA GLU A 77 18.16 3.26 -14.39
C GLU A 77 17.16 3.98 -15.33
N PRO A 78 17.57 5.10 -15.96
CA PRO A 78 16.67 5.97 -16.73
C PRO A 78 16.03 5.32 -17.97
N GLU A 79 16.56 4.20 -18.45
CA GLU A 79 16.12 3.54 -19.70
C GLU A 79 15.32 2.24 -19.47
N GLY A 80 15.09 1.82 -18.22
CA GLY A 80 14.43 0.54 -17.99
C GLY A 80 14.33 0.05 -16.55
N GLY A 81 14.34 0.94 -15.54
CA GLY A 81 14.20 0.54 -14.14
C GLY A 81 12.93 -0.28 -13.86
N ASP A 82 13.05 -1.24 -12.93
CA ASP A 82 12.00 -2.19 -12.56
C ASP A 82 10.78 -1.52 -11.91
N ILE A 83 11.00 -0.43 -11.17
CA ILE A 83 9.92 0.37 -10.58
C ILE A 83 9.93 1.81 -11.09
N ALA A 84 8.74 2.36 -11.32
CA ALA A 84 8.57 3.77 -11.69
C ALA A 84 8.31 4.62 -10.43
N ILE A 85 9.08 5.70 -10.27
CA ILE A 85 8.85 6.70 -9.22
C ILE A 85 8.29 7.97 -9.87
N ASN A 86 7.08 8.36 -9.43
CA ASN A 86 6.29 9.40 -10.06
C ASN A 86 6.04 10.57 -9.11
N LEU A 87 6.09 11.80 -9.65
CA LEU A 87 5.50 13.00 -9.03
C LEU A 87 4.19 13.32 -9.72
N ILE A 88 3.07 13.08 -9.03
CA ILE A 88 1.71 13.26 -9.56
C ILE A 88 1.04 14.42 -8.85
N TYR A 89 0.99 15.57 -9.52
CA TYR A 89 0.45 16.79 -8.92
C TYR A 89 -1.08 16.79 -9.02
N ASP A 90 -1.74 16.81 -7.86
CA ASP A 90 -3.19 16.95 -7.75
C ASP A 90 -3.58 17.93 -6.63
N SER A 91 -4.87 17.93 -6.27
CA SER A 91 -5.44 18.84 -5.27
C SER A 91 -4.78 18.76 -3.90
N ARG A 92 -4.09 17.65 -3.58
CA ARG A 92 -3.35 17.48 -2.32
C ARG A 92 -2.15 18.42 -2.29
N GLN A 93 -1.33 18.42 -3.34
CA GLN A 93 -0.22 19.37 -3.45
C GLN A 93 -0.73 20.81 -3.60
N GLU A 94 -1.81 21.05 -4.35
CA GLU A 94 -2.41 22.39 -4.46
C GLU A 94 -2.79 22.95 -3.08
N ALA A 95 -3.40 22.12 -2.24
CA ALA A 95 -3.78 22.49 -0.89
C ALA A 95 -2.57 22.75 0.02
N THR A 96 -1.48 21.97 -0.12
CA THR A 96 -0.23 22.21 0.63
C THR A 96 0.50 23.46 0.17
N THR A 97 0.52 23.75 -1.12
CA THR A 97 1.05 25.02 -1.64
C THR A 97 0.20 26.21 -1.16
N ALA A 98 -1.13 26.05 -1.11
CA ALA A 98 -2.02 27.06 -0.57
C ALA A 98 -1.81 27.30 0.93
N LEU A 99 -1.50 26.26 1.72
CA LEU A 99 -1.14 26.39 3.14
C LEU A 99 0.03 27.36 3.35
N TYR A 100 1.11 27.21 2.59
CA TYR A 100 2.26 28.13 2.63
C TYR A 100 1.87 29.58 2.30
N SER A 101 0.93 29.76 1.36
CA SER A 101 0.42 31.08 0.97
C SER A 101 -0.49 31.67 2.06
N ILE A 102 -1.30 30.86 2.73
CA ILE A 102 -2.20 31.27 3.83
C ILE A 102 -1.40 31.69 5.07
N GLU A 103 -0.30 31.01 5.39
CA GLU A 103 0.57 31.38 6.50
C GLU A 103 1.28 32.72 6.30
N SER A 104 1.52 33.10 5.04
CA SER A 104 2.19 34.35 4.66
C SER A 104 1.23 35.51 4.34
N ALA A 105 -0.04 35.22 4.06
CA ALA A 105 -1.06 36.21 3.69
C ALA A 105 -1.85 36.76 4.90
N VAL A 106 -2.28 38.03 4.79
CA VAL A 106 -3.13 38.70 5.79
C VAL A 106 -4.62 38.37 5.59
N GLU A 107 -5.04 38.06 4.37
CA GLU A 107 -6.40 37.59 4.05
C GLU A 107 -6.39 36.07 3.85
N LYS A 108 -7.28 35.40 4.58
CA LYS A 108 -7.47 33.95 4.54
C LYS A 108 -8.68 33.65 3.66
N ASP A 109 -8.45 33.12 2.47
CA ASP A 109 -9.50 32.63 1.56
C ASP A 109 -9.75 31.13 1.82
N ASP A 110 -11.01 30.72 1.98
CA ASP A 110 -11.43 29.36 2.27
C ASP A 110 -11.79 28.54 1.01
N ALA A 111 -11.71 29.15 -0.19
CA ALA A 111 -12.05 28.47 -1.45
C ALA A 111 -11.27 27.17 -1.69
N VAL A 112 -9.98 27.13 -1.33
CA VAL A 112 -9.14 25.91 -1.46
C VAL A 112 -9.61 24.81 -0.51
N TYR A 113 -9.97 25.18 0.73
CA TYR A 113 -10.52 24.24 1.70
C TYR A 113 -11.86 23.65 1.22
N ASP A 114 -12.76 24.49 0.70
CA ASP A 114 -14.05 24.05 0.20
C ASP A 114 -13.95 23.16 -1.06
N ALA A 115 -12.99 23.46 -1.94
CA ALA A 115 -12.70 22.63 -3.11
C ALA A 115 -12.21 21.23 -2.68
N LEU A 116 -11.19 21.16 -1.81
CA LEU A 116 -10.65 19.89 -1.30
C LEU A 116 -11.71 19.10 -0.53
N LYS A 117 -12.57 19.77 0.25
CA LYS A 117 -13.65 19.14 1.01
C LYS A 117 -14.69 18.51 0.08
N THR A 118 -14.98 19.17 -1.04
CA THR A 118 -15.91 18.65 -2.06
C THR A 118 -15.34 17.40 -2.73
N GLU A 119 -14.05 17.41 -3.06
CA GLU A 119 -13.37 16.25 -3.65
C GLU A 119 -13.30 15.07 -2.68
N TYR A 120 -12.91 15.31 -1.43
CA TYR A 120 -12.95 14.32 -0.35
C TYR A 120 -14.32 13.65 -0.25
N ALA A 121 -15.40 14.42 -0.28
CA ALA A 121 -16.76 13.88 -0.20
C ALA A 121 -17.11 13.00 -1.42
N GLY A 122 -16.62 13.38 -2.61
CA GLY A 122 -16.72 12.59 -3.83
C GLY A 122 -16.02 11.24 -3.70
N ARG A 123 -14.73 11.25 -3.34
CA ARG A 123 -13.92 10.05 -3.13
C ARG A 123 -14.48 9.14 -2.06
N LYS A 124 -14.95 9.71 -0.94
CA LYS A 124 -15.63 8.97 0.12
C LYS A 124 -16.84 8.21 -0.41
N SER A 125 -17.64 8.85 -1.25
CA SER A 125 -18.81 8.19 -1.86
C SER A 125 -18.42 7.08 -2.84
N GLU A 126 -17.31 7.20 -3.55
CA GLU A 126 -16.78 6.15 -4.44
C GLU A 126 -16.32 4.94 -3.62
N TYR A 127 -15.53 5.18 -2.58
CA TYR A 127 -15.12 4.15 -1.62
C TYR A 127 -16.32 3.42 -1.02
N ASP A 128 -17.35 4.14 -0.56
CA ASP A 128 -18.52 3.50 0.05
C ASP A 128 -19.28 2.59 -0.93
N ARG A 129 -19.35 2.98 -2.22
CA ARG A 129 -19.94 2.13 -3.26
C ARG A 129 -19.10 0.88 -3.51
N ALA A 130 -17.78 1.04 -3.69
CA ALA A 130 -16.87 -0.08 -3.91
C ALA A 130 -16.87 -1.05 -2.70
N LYS A 131 -16.91 -0.51 -1.48
CA LYS A 131 -16.92 -1.28 -0.24
C LYS A 131 -18.20 -2.12 -0.12
N ASN A 132 -19.35 -1.55 -0.47
CA ASN A 132 -20.61 -2.29 -0.52
C ASN A 132 -20.56 -3.43 -1.54
N ILE A 133 -19.95 -3.22 -2.72
CA ILE A 133 -19.78 -4.27 -3.73
C ILE A 133 -18.90 -5.40 -3.18
N TYR A 134 -17.75 -5.07 -2.60
CA TYR A 134 -16.86 -6.04 -1.96
C TYR A 134 -17.58 -6.86 -0.88
N ASP A 135 -18.30 -6.20 0.02
CA ASP A 135 -19.01 -6.88 1.11
C ASP A 135 -20.09 -7.85 0.61
N MET A 136 -20.80 -7.47 -0.46
CA MET A 136 -21.76 -8.36 -1.12
C MET A 136 -21.06 -9.57 -1.75
N ARG A 137 -19.93 -9.38 -2.43
CA ARG A 137 -19.17 -10.47 -3.05
C ARG A 137 -18.59 -11.43 -2.01
N VAL A 138 -18.03 -10.93 -0.92
CA VAL A 138 -17.55 -11.75 0.20
C VAL A 138 -18.67 -12.61 0.77
N LYS A 139 -19.87 -12.04 0.92
CA LYS A 139 -21.04 -12.81 1.38
C LYS A 139 -21.39 -13.96 0.43
N VAL A 140 -21.45 -13.68 -0.88
CA VAL A 140 -21.75 -14.69 -1.91
C VAL A 140 -20.67 -15.78 -1.95
N PHE A 141 -19.39 -15.40 -1.94
CA PHE A 141 -18.27 -16.33 -1.87
C PHE A 141 -18.38 -17.27 -0.67
N ASN A 142 -18.69 -16.74 0.52
CA ASN A 142 -18.85 -17.55 1.71
C ASN A 142 -20.00 -18.56 1.59
N GLU A 143 -21.11 -18.19 0.93
CA GLU A 143 -22.21 -19.11 0.65
C GLU A 143 -21.78 -20.22 -0.32
N LYS A 144 -21.07 -19.89 -1.41
CA LYS A 144 -20.54 -20.87 -2.37
C LYS A 144 -19.52 -21.81 -1.73
N ASN A 145 -18.57 -21.28 -0.97
CA ASN A 145 -17.56 -22.06 -0.27
C ASN A 145 -18.22 -23.03 0.71
N ASN A 146 -19.22 -22.61 1.48
CA ASN A 146 -19.98 -23.50 2.35
C ASN A 146 -20.67 -24.65 1.60
N ILE A 147 -21.17 -24.41 0.38
CA ILE A 147 -21.73 -25.45 -0.48
C ILE A 147 -20.63 -26.42 -0.93
N TYR A 148 -19.51 -25.90 -1.42
CA TYR A 148 -18.36 -26.69 -1.84
C TYR A 148 -17.83 -27.60 -0.71
N GLN A 149 -17.64 -27.05 0.49
CA GLN A 149 -17.19 -27.83 1.67
C GLN A 149 -18.12 -29.02 1.97
N ARG A 150 -19.45 -28.83 1.87
CA ARG A 150 -20.41 -29.95 2.03
C ARG A 150 -20.28 -30.99 0.93
N GLN A 151 -20.04 -30.58 -0.32
CA GLN A 151 -19.86 -31.53 -1.43
C GLN A 151 -18.57 -32.34 -1.25
N VAL A 152 -17.48 -31.69 -0.82
CA VAL A 152 -16.21 -32.35 -0.48
C VAL A 152 -16.39 -33.33 0.67
N GLU A 153 -17.13 -32.98 1.72
CA GLU A 153 -17.42 -33.88 2.85
C GLU A 153 -18.21 -35.12 2.40
N LEU A 154 -19.25 -34.93 1.58
CA LEU A 154 -20.04 -36.03 1.01
C LEU A 154 -19.19 -36.96 0.13
N TRP A 155 -18.33 -36.39 -0.72
CA TRP A 155 -17.38 -37.16 -1.52
C TRP A 155 -16.40 -37.93 -0.63
N ASN A 156 -15.86 -37.27 0.39
CA ASN A 156 -14.87 -37.86 1.29
C ASN A 156 -15.43 -39.01 2.13
N THR A 157 -16.71 -38.97 2.47
CA THR A 157 -17.40 -40.01 3.25
C THR A 157 -18.01 -41.12 2.40
N GLY A 158 -18.15 -40.91 1.09
CA GLY A 158 -18.66 -41.90 0.13
C GLY A 158 -17.61 -42.85 -0.44
N GLU A 159 -18.01 -43.68 -1.41
CA GLU A 159 -17.16 -44.70 -2.03
C GLU A 159 -16.10 -44.12 -3.01
N ARG A 160 -16.15 -42.82 -3.33
CA ARG A 160 -15.19 -42.08 -4.18
C ARG A 160 -14.90 -42.70 -5.56
N THR A 161 -15.90 -43.31 -6.18
CA THR A 161 -15.74 -44.05 -7.45
C THR A 161 -16.16 -43.28 -8.70
N SER A 162 -16.81 -42.12 -8.55
CA SER A 162 -17.35 -41.36 -9.67
C SER A 162 -16.40 -40.28 -10.16
N GLN A 163 -15.69 -40.53 -11.26
CA GLN A 163 -14.83 -39.52 -11.90
C GLN A 163 -15.59 -38.23 -12.21
N LYS A 164 -16.84 -38.34 -12.67
CA LYS A 164 -17.67 -37.17 -12.99
C LYS A 164 -17.89 -36.26 -11.77
N GLN A 165 -18.14 -36.83 -10.59
CA GLN A 165 -18.32 -36.05 -9.36
C GLN A 165 -17.01 -35.41 -8.90
N PHE A 166 -15.90 -36.12 -9.07
CA PHE A 166 -14.57 -35.56 -8.81
C PHE A 166 -14.27 -34.36 -9.73
N ASP A 167 -14.52 -34.51 -11.03
CA ASP A 167 -14.32 -33.42 -12.02
C ASP A 167 -15.24 -32.22 -11.73
N GLU A 168 -16.45 -32.44 -11.19
CA GLU A 168 -17.36 -31.37 -10.75
C GLU A 168 -16.79 -30.60 -9.55
N LEU A 169 -16.21 -31.30 -8.56
CA LEU A 169 -15.55 -30.68 -7.41
C LEU A 169 -14.31 -29.88 -7.84
N GLU A 170 -13.51 -30.41 -8.74
CA GLU A 170 -12.31 -29.74 -9.24
C GLU A 170 -12.68 -28.44 -9.97
N ARG A 171 -13.68 -28.46 -10.86
CA ARG A 171 -14.17 -27.24 -11.51
C ARG A 171 -14.68 -26.21 -10.52
N TYR A 172 -15.40 -26.63 -9.48
CA TYR A 172 -15.93 -25.70 -8.49
C TYR A 172 -14.82 -25.10 -7.62
N MET A 173 -13.78 -25.88 -7.30
CA MET A 173 -12.59 -25.38 -6.62
C MET A 173 -11.92 -24.27 -7.42
N ILE A 174 -11.69 -24.47 -8.73
CA ILE A 174 -11.09 -23.47 -9.62
C ILE A 174 -11.94 -22.19 -9.70
N GLU A 175 -13.27 -22.32 -9.72
CA GLU A 175 -14.17 -21.16 -9.68
C GLU A 175 -14.00 -20.36 -8.37
N LEU A 176 -13.93 -21.04 -7.23
CA LEU A 176 -13.71 -20.39 -5.93
C LEU A 176 -12.33 -19.73 -5.83
N GLU A 177 -11.29 -20.36 -6.36
CA GLU A 177 -9.94 -19.78 -6.42
C GLU A 177 -9.91 -18.50 -7.25
N THR A 178 -10.61 -18.51 -8.39
CA THR A 178 -10.77 -17.31 -9.24
C THR A 178 -11.50 -16.20 -8.48
N GLU A 179 -12.58 -16.53 -7.77
CA GLU A 179 -13.33 -15.54 -6.98
C GLU A 179 -12.51 -14.97 -5.81
N VAL A 180 -11.64 -15.77 -5.20
CA VAL A 180 -10.68 -15.30 -4.18
C VAL A 180 -9.68 -14.31 -4.79
N ALA A 181 -9.12 -14.61 -5.97
CA ALA A 181 -8.21 -13.69 -6.65
C ALA A 181 -8.87 -12.35 -6.94
N GLU A 182 -10.09 -12.36 -7.49
CA GLU A 182 -10.85 -11.13 -7.76
C GLU A 182 -11.21 -10.34 -6.49
N LEU A 183 -11.51 -11.04 -5.38
CA LEU A 183 -11.75 -10.41 -4.08
C LEU A 183 -10.49 -9.74 -3.52
N LYS A 184 -9.32 -10.35 -3.70
CA LYS A 184 -8.04 -9.74 -3.32
C LYS A 184 -7.77 -8.47 -4.11
N THR A 185 -8.00 -8.48 -5.42
CA THR A 185 -7.86 -7.27 -6.26
C THR A 185 -8.78 -6.15 -5.78
N LEU A 186 -10.04 -6.45 -5.45
CA LEU A 186 -10.97 -5.46 -4.89
C LEU A 186 -10.53 -4.93 -3.53
N GLU A 187 -9.94 -5.79 -2.68
CA GLU A 187 -9.38 -5.35 -1.40
C GLU A 187 -8.22 -4.37 -1.60
N THR A 188 -7.30 -4.65 -2.53
CA THR A 188 -6.21 -3.74 -2.89
C THR A 188 -6.74 -2.39 -3.38
N VAL A 189 -7.74 -2.39 -4.26
CA VAL A 189 -8.40 -1.16 -4.73
C VAL A 189 -9.02 -0.37 -3.57
N LEU A 190 -9.71 -1.05 -2.65
CA LEU A 190 -10.30 -0.39 -1.47
C LEU A 190 -9.24 0.20 -0.55
N ASN A 191 -8.12 -0.47 -0.36
CA ASN A 191 -7.02 0.04 0.46
C ASN A 191 -6.39 1.27 -0.19
N ASN A 192 -6.17 1.27 -1.50
CA ASN A 192 -5.74 2.46 -2.26
C ASN A 192 -6.70 3.65 -2.06
N MET A 193 -8.01 3.43 -2.17
CA MET A 193 -9.01 4.48 -1.94
C MET A 193 -8.98 5.00 -0.50
N VAL A 194 -8.75 4.14 0.49
CA VAL A 194 -8.62 4.55 1.90
C VAL A 194 -7.40 5.45 2.08
N ARG A 195 -6.25 5.10 1.48
CA ARG A 195 -5.03 5.92 1.52
C ARG A 195 -5.29 7.31 0.95
N GLU A 196 -5.87 7.40 -0.25
CA GLU A 196 -6.20 8.68 -0.90
C GLU A 196 -7.12 9.55 -0.01
N ILE A 197 -8.18 8.97 0.55
CA ILE A 197 -9.13 9.69 1.40
C ILE A 197 -8.47 10.16 2.71
N ASN A 198 -7.58 9.35 3.28
CA ASN A 198 -6.84 9.71 4.49
C ASN A 198 -5.84 10.85 4.22
N THR A 199 -5.22 10.90 3.03
CA THR A 199 -4.44 12.06 2.61
C THR A 199 -5.25 13.34 2.68
N MET A 200 -6.39 13.35 1.96
CA MET A 200 -7.24 14.53 1.89
C MET A 200 -7.72 14.96 3.27
N THR A 201 -7.99 13.99 4.16
CA THR A 201 -8.35 14.23 5.57
C THR A 201 -7.25 14.96 6.34
N GLY A 202 -5.99 14.53 6.21
CA GLY A 202 -4.85 15.18 6.85
C GLY A 202 -4.66 16.62 6.37
N THR A 203 -4.74 16.84 5.06
CA THR A 203 -4.59 18.15 4.44
C THR A 203 -5.75 19.09 4.77
N LEU A 204 -6.99 18.58 4.79
CA LEU A 204 -8.17 19.32 5.28
C LEU A 204 -8.04 19.74 6.74
N ASN A 205 -7.56 18.84 7.61
CA ASN A 205 -7.38 19.15 9.03
C ASN A 205 -6.29 20.21 9.25
N ARG A 206 -5.19 20.18 8.49
CA ARG A 206 -4.16 21.23 8.50
C ARG A 206 -4.70 22.57 7.99
N LEU A 207 -5.40 22.57 6.86
CA LEU A 207 -6.06 23.76 6.32
C LEU A 207 -7.05 24.37 7.31
N ALA A 208 -7.91 23.55 7.92
CA ALA A 208 -8.84 23.99 8.93
C ALA A 208 -8.14 24.67 10.12
N GLN A 209 -7.04 24.08 10.59
CA GLN A 209 -6.23 24.63 11.68
C GLN A 209 -5.60 25.98 11.26
N SER A 210 -4.92 26.05 10.12
CA SER A 210 -4.26 27.27 9.65
C SER A 210 -5.26 28.39 9.34
N LEU A 211 -6.45 28.04 8.86
CA LEU A 211 -7.55 28.98 8.61
C LEU A 211 -8.31 29.37 9.89
N ASN A 212 -7.99 28.81 11.06
CA ASN A 212 -8.74 28.96 12.32
C ASN A 212 -10.24 28.62 12.16
N LEU A 213 -10.59 27.68 11.28
CA LEU A 213 -11.96 27.26 11.07
C LEU A 213 -12.40 26.39 12.25
N ASN A 214 -13.56 26.70 12.82
CA ASN A 214 -14.17 25.85 13.84
C ASN A 214 -14.94 24.70 13.16
N VAL A 215 -14.21 23.68 12.72
CA VAL A 215 -14.75 22.48 12.07
C VAL A 215 -14.44 21.25 12.91
N GLU A 216 -15.37 20.29 12.93
CA GLU A 216 -15.09 18.96 13.47
C GLU A 216 -13.95 18.34 12.65
N LYS A 217 -12.90 17.85 13.32
CA LYS A 217 -11.80 17.16 12.65
C LYS A 217 -12.36 16.00 11.83
N PHE A 218 -11.95 15.93 10.57
CA PHE A 218 -12.25 14.77 9.75
C PHE A 218 -11.54 13.55 10.34
N ASN A 219 -12.28 12.46 10.53
CA ASN A 219 -11.71 11.19 11.00
C ASN A 219 -11.13 10.42 9.82
N THR A 220 -9.95 9.83 10.01
CA THR A 220 -9.37 8.92 9.02
C THR A 220 -10.21 7.64 8.93
N ILE A 221 -10.49 7.21 7.71
CA ILE A 221 -11.13 5.92 7.45
C ILE A 221 -10.12 4.84 7.75
N GLY A 222 -10.52 3.83 8.51
CA GLY A 222 -9.62 2.71 8.77
C GLY A 222 -8.52 3.03 9.80
N ALA A 223 -8.72 4.02 10.68
CA ALA A 223 -7.85 4.23 11.86
C ALA A 223 -7.68 2.94 12.74
N LEU A 224 -8.59 1.97 12.62
CA LEU A 224 -8.50 0.64 13.26
C LEU A 224 -7.76 -0.43 12.43
N ARG A 225 -7.42 -0.12 11.17
CA ARG A 225 -6.67 -0.96 10.24
C ARG A 225 -5.20 -0.51 10.09
N GLY A 226 -4.79 0.56 10.77
CA GLY A 226 -3.38 0.96 10.86
C GLY A 226 -2.81 1.51 9.56
N GLU A 227 -3.55 2.33 8.81
CA GLU A 227 -3.00 3.07 7.67
C GLU A 227 -3.28 4.57 7.83
N SER A 228 -2.24 5.37 8.09
CA SER A 228 -2.32 6.83 8.16
C SER A 228 -1.23 7.47 7.30
N PHE A 229 -1.54 7.53 6.02
CA PHE A 229 -0.84 8.16 4.92
C PHE A 229 0.20 9.29 5.18
N THR A 230 1.27 9.22 4.39
CA THR A 230 2.29 10.26 4.18
C THR A 230 2.61 10.47 2.71
N GLY A 231 2.13 11.58 2.13
CA GLY A 231 2.55 12.16 0.85
C GLY A 231 2.66 11.31 -0.43
N GLY A 232 2.75 9.98 -0.35
CA GLY A 232 3.00 9.05 -1.44
C GLY A 232 2.53 7.63 -1.08
N VAL A 233 2.66 6.72 -2.05
CA VAL A 233 2.20 5.33 -1.98
C VAL A 233 3.10 4.44 -2.85
N TYR A 234 3.69 3.42 -2.25
CA TYR A 234 4.20 2.25 -2.94
C TYR A 234 3.04 1.35 -3.38
N TYR A 235 3.08 0.90 -4.63
CA TYR A 235 2.13 -0.05 -5.19
C TYR A 235 2.87 -1.19 -5.90
N GLN A 236 2.26 -2.37 -5.83
CA GLN A 236 2.68 -3.56 -6.56
C GLN A 236 1.44 -4.33 -6.99
N ASP A 237 1.31 -4.58 -8.28
CA ASP A 237 0.31 -5.46 -8.89
C ASP A 237 0.98 -6.47 -9.85
N GLU A 238 0.18 -7.25 -10.57
CA GLU A 238 0.69 -8.29 -11.49
C GLU A 238 1.41 -7.72 -12.73
N GLU A 239 1.17 -6.45 -13.06
CA GLU A 239 1.67 -5.80 -14.27
C GLU A 239 2.77 -4.77 -13.99
N ALA A 240 2.75 -4.11 -12.82
CA ALA A 240 3.68 -3.06 -12.47
C ALA A 240 3.89 -2.90 -10.95
N SER A 241 5.04 -2.34 -10.61
CA SER A 241 5.34 -1.80 -9.28
C SER A 241 5.90 -0.39 -9.40
N GLY A 242 5.65 0.44 -8.40
CA GLY A 242 6.08 1.83 -8.42
C GLY A 242 5.78 2.58 -7.15
N ILE A 243 6.20 3.83 -7.13
CA ILE A 243 5.99 4.78 -6.04
C ILE A 243 5.36 6.03 -6.65
N ASP A 244 4.17 6.38 -6.18
CA ASP A 244 3.53 7.64 -6.53
C ASP A 244 3.66 8.62 -5.36
N VAL A 245 4.26 9.78 -5.60
CA VAL A 245 4.28 10.90 -4.65
C VAL A 245 3.26 11.94 -5.11
N TYR A 246 2.34 12.27 -4.22
CA TYR A 246 1.23 13.18 -4.46
C TYR A 246 1.36 14.50 -3.73
N GLU A 247 2.06 14.53 -2.59
CA GLU A 247 2.14 15.71 -1.75
C GLU A 247 3.40 15.72 -0.87
N PHE A 248 4.11 16.84 -0.83
CA PHE A 248 5.10 17.13 0.20
C PHE A 248 5.14 18.63 0.50
N SER A 249 5.53 18.96 1.73
CA SER A 249 5.62 20.35 2.20
C SER A 249 7.04 20.90 2.12
N SER A 250 8.06 20.06 2.31
CA SER A 250 9.47 20.46 2.25
C SER A 250 10.34 19.35 1.66
N HIS A 251 11.59 19.68 1.38
CA HIS A 251 12.63 18.73 0.97
C HIS A 251 12.74 17.57 1.96
N GLU A 252 12.86 17.86 3.25
CA GLU A 252 13.00 16.84 4.30
C GLU A 252 11.78 15.92 4.36
N LYS A 253 10.58 16.48 4.11
CA LYS A 253 9.37 15.67 4.06
C LYS A 253 9.35 14.75 2.84
N LEU A 254 9.82 15.23 1.69
CA LEU A 254 9.93 14.43 0.47
C LEU A 254 10.93 13.29 0.65
N VAL A 255 12.12 13.55 1.21
CA VAL A 255 13.11 12.52 1.57
C VAL A 255 12.46 11.46 2.44
N ARG A 256 11.72 11.85 3.49
CA ARG A 256 11.08 10.91 4.41
C ARG A 256 9.95 10.10 3.78
N ILE A 257 9.17 10.69 2.88
CA ILE A 257 8.15 9.97 2.10
C ILE A 257 8.83 8.93 1.22
N LEU A 258 9.80 9.36 0.41
CA LEU A 258 10.53 8.46 -0.48
C LEU A 258 11.21 7.33 0.29
N ALA A 259 11.85 7.62 1.43
CA ALA A 259 12.48 6.60 2.26
C ALA A 259 11.45 5.58 2.78
N HIS A 260 10.27 6.03 3.21
CA HIS A 260 9.19 5.13 3.62
C HIS A 260 8.72 4.21 2.49
N GLU A 261 8.43 4.77 1.31
CA GLU A 261 7.95 3.99 0.17
C GLU A 261 9.03 3.05 -0.39
N LEU A 262 10.30 3.45 -0.33
CA LEU A 262 11.44 2.59 -0.64
C LEU A 262 11.55 1.43 0.38
N GLY A 263 11.26 1.66 1.66
CA GLY A 263 11.15 0.60 2.66
C GLY A 263 10.11 -0.46 2.27
N HIS A 264 8.94 -0.02 1.77
CA HIS A 264 7.95 -0.94 1.20
C HIS A 264 8.45 -1.66 -0.04
N ALA A 265 9.21 -0.99 -0.92
CA ALA A 265 9.82 -1.63 -2.08
C ALA A 265 10.82 -2.73 -1.71
N LEU A 266 11.51 -2.60 -0.56
CA LEU A 266 12.36 -3.68 0.00
C LEU A 266 11.54 -4.84 0.58
N GLY A 267 10.24 -4.64 0.81
CA GLY A 267 9.34 -5.61 1.42
C GLY A 267 9.13 -5.40 2.92
N LEU A 268 9.49 -4.23 3.47
CA LEU A 268 9.21 -3.92 4.87
C LEU A 268 7.74 -3.55 5.04
N GLU A 269 7.12 -4.13 6.06
CA GLU A 269 5.79 -3.76 6.52
C GLU A 269 5.87 -2.60 7.52
N HIS A 270 4.72 -1.98 7.81
CA HIS A 270 4.66 -0.94 8.85
C HIS A 270 5.13 -1.46 10.22
N ILE A 271 5.85 -0.61 10.94
CA ILE A 271 6.33 -0.86 12.31
C ILE A 271 5.57 0.05 13.26
N ASP A 272 5.06 -0.50 14.37
CA ASP A 272 4.32 0.25 15.40
C ASP A 272 5.29 0.98 16.37
N ASP A 273 6.11 1.87 15.81
CA ASP A 273 7.03 2.76 16.53
C ASP A 273 6.89 4.18 15.97
N PRO A 274 6.37 5.16 16.74
CA PRO A 274 6.16 6.53 16.27
C PRO A 274 7.38 7.26 15.70
N LEU A 275 8.60 6.81 16.04
CA LEU A 275 9.83 7.41 15.54
C LEU A 275 10.36 6.71 14.28
N ALA A 276 9.87 5.51 13.97
CA ALA A 276 10.26 4.78 12.78
C ALA A 276 9.89 5.54 11.51
N ILE A 277 10.71 5.38 10.47
CA ILE A 277 10.36 5.81 9.12
C ILE A 277 9.15 5.00 8.65
N MET A 278 9.15 3.68 8.84
CA MET A 278 8.02 2.75 8.56
C MET A 278 6.86 2.86 9.55
N TYR A 279 6.79 3.91 10.37
CA TYR A 279 5.63 4.14 11.21
C TYR A 279 4.41 4.43 10.35
N THR A 280 3.29 3.76 10.64
CA THR A 280 2.02 3.93 9.92
C THR A 280 1.57 5.37 9.70
N PHE A 281 1.81 6.27 10.68
CA PHE A 281 1.39 7.68 10.57
C PHE A 281 2.47 8.56 9.93
N ASN A 282 3.72 8.07 9.92
CA ASN A 282 4.91 8.70 9.35
C ASN A 282 4.95 10.25 9.57
N GLU A 283 4.49 10.70 10.75
CA GLU A 283 4.41 12.11 11.18
C GLU A 283 5.75 12.66 11.70
N GLY A 284 6.79 11.83 11.78
CA GLY A 284 8.11 12.25 12.23
C GLY A 284 8.81 13.20 11.24
N ASP A 285 9.78 13.94 11.74
CA ASP A 285 10.64 14.85 10.96
C ASP A 285 12.07 14.30 10.78
N THR A 286 12.37 13.13 11.35
CA THR A 286 13.74 12.57 11.37
C THR A 286 13.93 11.51 10.30
N ALA A 287 14.98 11.62 9.48
CA ALA A 287 15.35 10.62 8.48
C ALA A 287 16.37 9.59 9.04
N THR A 288 16.19 9.15 10.29
CA THR A 288 17.08 8.18 10.94
C THR A 288 16.30 6.92 11.26
N LEU A 289 16.81 5.76 10.85
CA LEU A 289 16.20 4.47 11.18
C LEU A 289 16.17 4.23 12.68
N SER A 290 15.05 3.75 13.18
CA SER A 290 14.92 3.18 14.52
C SER A 290 15.73 1.88 14.63
N GLU A 291 16.07 1.48 15.86
CA GLU A 291 16.72 0.18 16.09
C GLU A 291 15.85 -0.99 15.60
N THR A 292 14.54 -0.85 15.67
CA THR A 292 13.57 -1.86 15.19
C THR A 292 13.61 -2.01 13.67
N GLU A 293 13.69 -0.90 12.92
CA GLU A 293 13.82 -0.92 11.47
C GLU A 293 15.14 -1.52 11.02
N LEU A 294 16.23 -1.13 11.69
CA LEU A 294 17.55 -1.67 11.39
C LEU A 294 17.59 -3.19 11.61
N ALA A 295 16.95 -3.69 12.67
CA ALA A 295 16.84 -5.12 12.92
C ALA A 295 16.01 -5.84 11.85
N ALA A 296 14.86 -5.28 11.47
CA ALA A 296 14.00 -5.85 10.42
C ALA A 296 14.71 -5.89 9.06
N LEU A 297 15.39 -4.79 8.69
CA LEU A 297 16.18 -4.71 7.46
C LEU A 297 17.34 -5.72 7.46
N ARG A 298 18.06 -5.87 8.58
CA ARG A 298 19.15 -6.84 8.73
C ARG A 298 18.69 -8.28 8.62
N GLU A 299 17.58 -8.61 9.28
CA GLU A 299 16.95 -9.93 9.20
C GLU A 299 16.57 -10.25 7.76
N MET A 300 15.94 -9.30 7.07
CA MET A 300 15.55 -9.42 5.67
C MET A 300 16.77 -9.60 4.74
N CYS A 301 17.74 -8.71 4.85
CA CYS A 301 18.93 -8.69 3.98
C CYS A 301 20.02 -9.71 4.36
N GLY A 302 19.81 -10.50 5.42
CA GLY A 302 20.77 -11.49 5.94
C GLY A 302 22.10 -10.89 6.41
N THR A 303 22.07 -9.69 7.01
CA THR A 303 23.24 -8.98 7.54
C THR A 303 23.25 -8.97 9.07
N GLU A 304 24.44 -8.99 9.70
CA GLU A 304 24.60 -8.89 11.18
C GLU A 304 24.60 -7.43 11.66
#